data_AF-A0A2D7SYR4-F1
#
_entry.id   AF-A0A2D7SYR4-F1
#
_cell.length_a   1.000
_cell.length_b   1.000
_cell.length_c   1.000
_cell.angle_alpha   90.00
_cell.angle_beta   90.00
_cell.angle_gamma   90.00
#
_symmetry.space_group_name_H-M   'P 1'
#
loop_
_entity.id
_entity.type
_entity.pdbx_description
1 polymer ?
#
loop_
_entity_poly.entity_id
_entity_poly.type
_entity_poly.pdbx_seq_one_letter_code
_entity_poly.pdbx_strand_id
1 'polypeptide(L)'
;MNKKLLKWVQISVSVICIFLFLRQINFEQFISILISTRLQLLLLSTIFFIISQYISSIRLLGVFHYYKFNIHPHANHRLYLVGMFYNFFVPGGVGGDAYKIIHLNRIYSWSWKALAKSLLIDRA
;
A
#
# COMPACT_ATOMS: atom_id res chain seq x y z
N MET A 1 -5.00 -28.06 16.47
CA MET A 1 -5.21 -26.73 17.10
C MET A 1 -6.48 -26.10 16.53
N ASN A 2 -7.48 -25.82 17.35
CA ASN A 2 -8.81 -25.42 16.89
C ASN A 2 -8.72 -24.04 16.19
N LYS A 3 -9.04 -23.92 14.89
CA LYS A 3 -8.86 -22.67 14.11
C LYS A 3 -9.56 -21.45 14.74
N LYS A 4 -10.60 -21.68 15.55
CA LYS A 4 -11.29 -20.64 16.35
C LYS A 4 -10.42 -20.09 17.48
N LEU A 5 -9.68 -20.95 18.19
CA LEU A 5 -8.83 -20.55 19.33
C LEU A 5 -7.66 -19.66 18.86
N LEU A 6 -7.08 -19.97 17.70
CA LEU A 6 -6.01 -19.16 17.10
C LEU A 6 -6.49 -17.74 16.74
N LYS A 7 -7.70 -17.59 16.20
CA LYS A 7 -8.29 -16.27 15.89
C LYS A 7 -8.49 -15.43 17.16
N TRP A 8 -8.97 -16.05 18.24
CA TRP A 8 -9.13 -15.36 19.52
C TRP A 8 -7.80 -14.87 20.08
N VAL A 9 -6.75 -15.70 20.04
CA VAL A 9 -5.40 -15.29 20.44
C VAL A 9 -4.89 -14.11 19.60
N GLN A 10 -5.06 -14.14 18.28
CA GLN A 10 -4.66 -13.03 17.40
C GLN A 10 -5.37 -11.72 17.76
N ILE A 11 -6.69 -11.78 17.99
CA ILE A 11 -7.48 -10.61 18.40
C ILE A 11 -7.00 -10.09 19.75
N SER A 12 -6.82 -10.96 20.74
CA SER A 12 -6.33 -10.58 22.07
C SER A 12 -4.96 -9.92 21.99
N VAL A 13 -4.03 -10.45 21.19
CA VAL A 13 -2.71 -9.84 20.97
C VAL A 13 -2.85 -8.46 20.33
N SER A 14 -3.65 -8.31 19.28
CA SER A 14 -3.90 -6.99 18.66
C SER A 14 -4.49 -5.99 19.64
N VAL A 15 -5.46 -6.38 20.46
CA VAL A 15 -6.08 -5.53 21.48
C VAL A 15 -5.07 -5.13 22.56
N ILE A 16 -4.25 -6.06 23.04
CA ILE A 16 -3.20 -5.78 24.03
C ILE A 16 -2.18 -4.79 23.44
N CYS A 17 -1.73 -4.99 22.20
CA CYS A 17 -0.82 -4.06 21.54
C CYS A 17 -1.41 -2.65 21.43
N ILE A 18 -2.68 -2.52 21.01
CA ILE A 18 -3.38 -1.24 20.93
C ILE A 18 -3.49 -0.61 22.32
N PHE A 19 -3.85 -1.38 23.34
CA PHE A 19 -3.96 -0.90 24.72
C PHE A 19 -2.63 -0.37 25.27
N LEU A 20 -1.54 -1.13 25.07
CA LEU A 20 -0.20 -0.71 25.50
C LEU A 20 0.25 0.57 24.79
N PHE A 21 -0.01 0.67 23.47
CA PHE A 21 0.29 1.85 22.68
C PHE A 21 -0.48 3.08 23.18
N LEU A 22 -1.80 2.96 23.36
CA LEU A 22 -2.65 4.05 23.85
C LEU A 22 -2.24 4.51 25.25
N ARG A 23 -1.80 3.59 26.12
CA ARG A 23 -1.35 3.93 27.48
C ARG A 23 -0.05 4.74 27.49
N GLN A 24 0.81 4.59 26.48
CA GLN A 24 2.07 5.34 26.38
C GLN A 24 1.87 6.74 25.78
N ILE A 25 0.74 6.99 25.12
CA ILE A 25 0.48 8.26 24.44
C ILE A 25 -0.07 9.28 25.42
N ASN A 26 0.68 10.36 25.63
CA ASN A 26 0.12 11.58 26.18
C ASN A 26 -0.64 12.32 25.07
N PHE A 27 -1.96 12.16 25.05
CA PHE A 27 -2.83 12.75 24.03
C PHE A 27 -2.74 14.28 23.98
N GLU A 28 -2.55 14.96 25.11
CA GLU A 28 -2.39 16.42 25.14
C GLU A 28 -1.08 16.85 24.49
N GLN A 29 0.01 16.14 24.78
CA GLN A 29 1.30 16.39 24.14
C GLN A 29 1.24 16.10 22.63
N PHE A 30 0.55 15.04 22.21
CA PHE A 30 0.34 14.73 20.81
C PHE A 30 -0.39 15.86 20.07
N ILE A 31 -1.50 16.36 20.62
CA ILE A 31 -2.29 17.45 20.01
C ILE A 31 -1.47 18.74 19.96
N SER A 32 -0.73 19.09 21.01
CA SER A 32 0.09 20.30 21.02
C SER A 32 1.22 20.25 19.99
N ILE A 33 1.84 19.08 19.77
CA ILE A 33 2.80 18.86 18.68
C ILE A 33 2.12 19.02 17.32
N LEU A 34 0.93 18.46 17.14
CA LEU A 34 0.19 18.55 15.88
C LEU A 34 -0.13 20.00 15.50
N ILE A 35 -0.55 20.81 16.48
CA ILE A 35 -0.90 22.23 16.30
C ILE A 35 0.35 23.10 16.10
N SER A 36 1.45 22.81 16.81
CA SER A 36 2.71 23.56 16.67
C SER A 36 3.54 23.16 15.43
N THR A 37 3.11 22.11 14.72
CA THR A 37 3.77 21.66 13.50
C THR A 37 3.69 22.76 12.42
N ARG A 38 4.84 23.04 11.80
CA ARG A 38 4.91 24.01 10.70
C ARG A 38 4.17 23.46 9.49
N LEU A 39 3.00 24.02 9.19
CA LEU A 39 2.17 23.62 8.05
C LEU A 39 2.95 23.62 6.72
N GLN A 40 3.91 24.53 6.56
CA GLN A 40 4.81 24.58 5.40
C GLN A 40 5.61 23.29 5.20
N LEU A 41 6.17 22.72 6.28
CA LEU A 41 6.93 21.46 6.21
C LEU A 41 6.01 20.29 5.92
N LEU A 42 4.79 20.29 6.48
CA LEU A 42 3.78 19.26 6.20
C LEU A 42 3.39 19.27 4.71
N LEU A 43 3.11 20.45 4.15
CA LEU A 43 2.81 20.61 2.72
C LEU A 43 3.99 20.16 1.85
N LEU A 44 5.21 20.57 2.19
CA LEU A 44 6.41 20.18 1.46
C LEU A 44 6.60 18.64 1.49
N SER A 45 6.46 18.01 2.65
CA SER A 45 6.54 16.54 2.78
C SER A 45 5.47 15.83 1.96
N THR A 46 4.26 16.39 1.89
CA THR A 46 3.16 15.84 1.09
C THR A 46 3.47 15.92 -0.40
N ILE A 47 4.04 17.04 -0.87
CA ILE A 47 4.48 17.20 -2.27
C ILE A 47 5.57 16.18 -2.61
N PHE A 48 6.60 16.05 -1.77
CA PHE A 48 7.65 15.04 -1.95
C PHE A 48 7.08 13.62 -1.98
N PHE A 49 6.11 13.32 -1.11
CA PHE A 49 5.43 12.03 -1.11
C PHE A 49 4.69 11.79 -2.43
N ILE A 50 3.91 12.75 -2.93
CA ILE A 50 3.18 12.63 -4.21
C ILE A 50 4.16 12.39 -5.37
N ILE A 51 5.26 13.15 -5.42
CA ILE A 51 6.32 12.98 -6.43
C ILE A 51 6.92 11.58 -6.35
N SER A 52 7.24 11.11 -5.14
CA SER A 52 7.75 9.75 -4.92
C SER A 52 6.78 8.68 -5.44
N GLN A 53 5.48 8.86 -5.24
CA GLN A 53 4.46 7.93 -5.78
C GLN A 53 4.36 7.99 -7.30
N TYR A 54 4.51 9.17 -7.90
CA TYR A 54 4.54 9.30 -9.35
C TYR A 54 5.76 8.59 -9.97
N ILE A 55 6.94 8.77 -9.40
CA ILE A 55 8.18 8.08 -9.81
C ILE A 55 8.00 6.56 -9.67
N SER A 56 7.44 6.10 -8.56
CA SER A 56 7.18 4.68 -8.32
C SER A 56 6.20 4.07 -9.33
N SER A 57 5.21 4.84 -9.76
CA SER A 57 4.31 4.45 -10.85
C SER A 57 5.06 4.30 -12.18
N ILE A 58 5.99 5.20 -12.52
CA ILE A 58 6.81 5.08 -13.75
C ILE A 58 7.73 3.86 -13.68
N ARG A 59 8.33 3.59 -12.52
CA ARG A 59 9.15 2.39 -12.30
C ARG A 59 8.34 1.11 -12.59
N LEU A 60 7.12 1.03 -12.06
CA LEU A 60 6.20 -0.09 -12.34
C LEU A 60 5.85 -0.22 -13.82
N LEU A 61 5.64 0.91 -14.52
CA LEU A 61 5.42 0.91 -15.97
C LEU A 61 6.61 0.31 -16.72
N GLY A 62 7.84 0.65 -16.33
CA GLY A 62 9.06 0.06 -16.88
C GLY A 62 9.11 -1.45 -16.70
N VAL A 63 8.72 -1.95 -15.53
CA VAL A 63 8.64 -3.40 -15.26
C VAL A 63 7.58 -4.06 -16.16
N PHE A 64 6.40 -3.45 -16.33
CA PHE A 64 5.38 -3.98 -17.25
C PHE A 64 5.87 -4.02 -18.69
N HIS A 65 6.54 -2.98 -19.18
CA HIS A 65 7.12 -2.98 -20.53
C HIS A 65 8.20 -4.04 -20.72
N TYR A 66 9.04 -4.29 -19.72
CA TYR A 66 10.01 -5.40 -19.75
C TYR A 66 9.33 -6.77 -19.96
N TYR A 67 8.16 -6.96 -19.35
CA TYR A 67 7.32 -8.15 -19.51
C TYR A 67 6.44 -8.14 -20.78
N LYS A 68 6.62 -7.16 -21.68
CA LYS A 68 5.80 -6.94 -22.89
C LYS A 68 4.31 -6.68 -22.58
N PHE A 69 4.01 -6.19 -21.38
CA PHE A 69 2.69 -5.70 -21.01
C PHE A 69 2.56 -4.23 -21.42
N ASN A 70 1.91 -4.00 -22.57
CA ASN A 70 1.69 -2.68 -23.10
C ASN A 70 0.49 -2.03 -22.40
N ILE A 71 0.77 -1.18 -21.40
CA ILE A 71 -0.23 -0.40 -20.68
C ILE A 71 0.03 1.09 -20.88
N HIS A 72 -1.04 1.86 -21.09
CA HIS A 72 -0.91 3.31 -21.24
C HIS A 72 -0.39 3.94 -19.93
N PRO A 73 0.58 4.88 -19.96
CA PRO A 73 1.17 5.46 -18.74
C PRO A 73 0.14 6.02 -17.75
N HIS A 74 -0.87 6.74 -18.25
CA HIS A 74 -1.97 7.26 -17.44
C HIS A 74 -2.81 6.14 -16.78
N ALA A 75 -3.09 5.05 -17.52
CA ALA A 75 -3.82 3.91 -16.97
C ALA A 75 -3.00 3.20 -15.89
N ASN A 76 -1.69 3.04 -16.10
CA ASN A 76 -0.78 2.51 -15.10
C ASN A 76 -0.72 3.39 -13.84
N HIS A 77 -0.67 4.72 -13.99
CA HIS A 77 -0.65 5.62 -12.84
C HIS A 77 -1.93 5.51 -12.02
N ARG A 78 -3.10 5.51 -12.67
CA ARG A 78 -4.38 5.28 -11.99
C ARG A 78 -4.41 3.91 -11.31
N LEU A 79 -3.93 2.87 -11.97
CA LEU A 79 -3.83 1.52 -11.43
C LEU A 79 -2.90 1.47 -10.20
N TYR A 80 -1.79 2.20 -10.22
CA TYR A 80 -0.85 2.33 -9.11
C TYR A 80 -1.52 2.98 -7.89
N LEU A 81 -2.20 4.11 -8.08
CA LEU A 81 -2.92 4.81 -7.01
C LEU A 81 -4.02 3.94 -6.38
N VAL A 82 -4.81 3.25 -7.21
CA VAL A 82 -5.86 2.33 -6.72
C VAL A 82 -5.22 1.15 -5.98
N GLY A 83 -4.12 0.61 -6.48
CA GLY A 83 -3.36 -0.42 -5.79
C GLY A 83 -2.89 0.03 -4.40
N MET A 84 -2.36 1.25 -4.29
CA MET A 84 -1.98 1.82 -2.99
C MET A 84 -3.18 1.92 -2.04
N PHE A 85 -4.35 2.35 -2.54
CA PHE A 85 -5.56 2.40 -1.73
C PHE A 85 -5.93 1.03 -1.14
N TYR A 86 -5.85 -0.04 -1.93
CA TYR A 86 -6.13 -1.40 -1.45
C TYR A 86 -5.11 -1.93 -0.44
N ASN A 87 -3.88 -1.41 -0.44
CA ASN A 87 -2.88 -1.77 0.58
C ASN A 87 -3.27 -1.29 1.99
N PHE A 88 -4.17 -0.32 2.14
CA PHE A 88 -4.65 0.11 3.47
C PHE A 88 -5.64 -0.88 4.12
N PHE A 89 -6.35 -1.68 3.32
CA PHE A 89 -7.40 -2.57 3.83
C PHE A 89 -6.93 -4.01 4.02
N VAL A 90 -5.90 -4.44 3.30
CA VAL A 90 -5.40 -5.81 3.37
C VAL A 90 -4.13 -5.87 4.22
N PRO A 91 -4.16 -6.55 5.38
CA PRO A 91 -2.98 -6.71 6.21
C PRO A 91 -1.87 -7.44 5.44
N GLY A 92 -0.64 -6.94 5.57
CA GLY A 92 0.52 -7.45 4.83
C GLY A 92 0.87 -6.67 3.55
N GLY A 93 0.11 -5.64 3.17
CA GLY A 93 0.47 -4.75 2.06
C GLY A 93 0.47 -5.43 0.69
N VAL A 94 -0.24 -6.56 0.54
CA VAL A 94 -0.36 -7.33 -0.71
C VAL A 94 -1.69 -7.05 -1.44
N GLY A 95 -2.64 -6.36 -0.80
CA GLY A 95 -3.98 -6.11 -1.36
C GLY A 95 -3.97 -5.37 -2.69
N GLY A 96 -3.11 -4.36 -2.81
CA GLY A 96 -2.91 -3.60 -4.03
C GLY A 96 -2.41 -4.44 -5.18
N ASP A 97 -1.49 -5.37 -4.91
CA ASP A 97 -0.93 -6.23 -5.95
C ASP A 97 -1.94 -7.26 -6.42
N ALA A 98 -2.67 -7.88 -5.49
CA ALA A 98 -3.77 -8.76 -5.83
C ALA A 98 -4.79 -8.04 -6.73
N TYR A 99 -5.18 -6.81 -6.37
CA TYR A 99 -6.08 -5.99 -7.19
C TYR A 99 -5.52 -5.75 -8.60
N LYS A 100 -4.25 -5.35 -8.72
CA LYS A 100 -3.61 -5.11 -10.03
C LYS A 100 -3.65 -6.34 -10.92
N ILE A 101 -3.33 -7.52 -10.37
CA ILE A 101 -3.35 -8.77 -11.14
C ILE A 101 -4.78 -9.11 -11.58
N ILE A 102 -5.75 -9.06 -10.66
CA ILE A 102 -7.16 -9.33 -10.97
C ILE A 102 -7.66 -8.40 -12.09
N HIS A 103 -7.38 -7.10 -11.96
CA HIS A 103 -7.85 -6.09 -12.88
C HIS A 103 -7.21 -6.21 -14.27
N LEU A 104 -5.88 -6.36 -14.34
CA LEU A 104 -5.15 -6.50 -15.59
C LEU A 104 -5.46 -7.81 -16.32
N ASN A 105 -5.59 -8.92 -15.58
CA ASN A 105 -6.03 -10.17 -16.17
C ASN A 105 -7.43 -10.05 -16.78
N ARG A 106 -8.37 -9.38 -16.10
CA ARG A 106 -9.74 -9.23 -16.61
C ARG A 106 -9.80 -8.38 -17.89
N ILE A 107 -9.00 -7.32 -17.97
CA ILE A 107 -9.04 -6.38 -19.12
C ILE A 107 -8.23 -6.90 -20.31
N TYR A 108 -7.03 -7.42 -20.06
CA TYR A 108 -6.07 -7.76 -21.11
C TYR A 108 -5.87 -9.27 -21.31
N SER A 109 -6.52 -10.12 -20.51
CA SER A 109 -6.35 -11.58 -20.52
C SER A 109 -4.91 -12.06 -20.34
N TRP A 110 -4.04 -11.22 -19.77
CA TRP A 110 -2.64 -11.56 -19.50
C TRP A 110 -2.51 -12.63 -18.41
N SER A 111 -1.48 -13.48 -18.51
CA SER A 111 -1.24 -14.57 -17.56
C SER A 111 -1.04 -14.06 -16.12
N TRP A 112 -1.83 -14.59 -15.18
CA TRP A 112 -1.71 -14.31 -13.75
C TRP A 112 -0.30 -14.54 -13.20
N LYS A 113 0.38 -15.61 -13.66
CA LYS A 113 1.74 -15.95 -13.21
C LYS A 113 2.75 -14.90 -13.66
N ALA A 114 2.62 -14.43 -14.89
CA ALA A 114 3.50 -13.41 -15.44
C ALA A 114 3.27 -12.05 -14.77
N LEU A 115 2.01 -11.69 -14.51
CA LEU A 115 1.65 -10.49 -13.75
C LEU A 115 2.18 -10.54 -12.31
N ALA A 116 1.99 -11.66 -11.61
CA ALA A 116 2.53 -11.85 -10.26
C ALA A 116 4.06 -11.72 -10.25
N LYS A 117 4.75 -12.34 -11.22
CA LYS A 117 6.21 -12.22 -11.35
C LYS A 117 6.65 -10.78 -11.59
N SER A 118 5.93 -10.05 -12.44
CA SER A 118 6.24 -8.63 -12.70
C SER A 118 6.11 -7.78 -11.44
N LEU A 119 5.07 -7.98 -10.64
CA LEU A 119 4.88 -7.24 -9.38
C LEU A 119 5.86 -7.67 -8.28
N LEU A 120 6.27 -8.94 -8.26
CA LEU A 120 7.31 -9.40 -7.34
C LEU A 120 8.67 -8.75 -7.66
N ILE A 121 9.01 -8.61 -8.95
CA ILE A 121 10.24 -7.92 -9.38
C ILE A 121 10.16 -6.43 -9.12
N ASP A 122 8.96 -5.84 -9.20
CA ASP A 122 8.77 -4.45 -8.78
C ASP A 122 9.06 -4.26 -7.27
N ARG A 123 8.96 -5.31 -6.46
CA ARG A 123 9.20 -5.26 -5.01
C ARG A 123 10.58 -5.78 -4.57
N ALA A 124 11.30 -6.49 -5.44
CA ALA A 124 12.61 -7.08 -5.16
C ALA A 124 13.71 -6.03 -5.32
#